data_AF-A0A8S2ZVU0-F1
#
_entry.id   AF-A0A8S2ZVU0-F1
#
_cell.length_a   1.000
_cell.length_b   1.000
_cell.length_c   1.000
_cell.angle_alpha   90.00
_cell.angle_beta   90.00
_cell.angle_gamma   90.00
#
_symmetry.space_group_name_H-M   'P 1'
#
loop_
_entity.id
_entity.type
_entity.pdbx_description
1 polymer ?
#
loop_
_entity_poly.entity_id
_entity_poly.type
_entity_poly.pdbx_seq_one_letter_code
_entity_poly.pdbx_strand_id
1 'polypeptide(L)'
;FLILSGSPADEILNEIHNLSQIDSIFLFCMNRLKYEHLLVKYSKIIDISTKQDELKLIIHKQIKLVEKQTALFTFYNSDQKSTRQLSHQSAEFLWLQLAKEIIMKMKHTKESQDDMLKKCRQYYRNNQTELNNINLFE
;
A
#
# COMPACT_ATOMS: atom_id res chain seq x y z
N PHE A 1 1.11 -8.75 9.38
CA PHE A 1 0.23 -9.69 8.65
C PHE A 1 0.34 -11.07 9.28
N LEU A 2 -0.59 -11.97 9.01
CA LEU A 2 -0.59 -13.35 9.49
C LEU A 2 -0.78 -14.33 8.33
N ILE A 3 -0.15 -15.51 8.41
CA ILE A 3 -0.39 -16.62 7.50
C ILE A 3 -1.02 -17.75 8.31
N LEU A 4 -2.18 -18.23 7.89
CA LEU A 4 -2.92 -19.31 8.56
C LEU A 4 -2.98 -20.54 7.68
N SER A 5 -2.84 -21.72 8.29
CA SER A 5 -3.19 -22.98 7.65
C SER A 5 -4.70 -23.16 7.63
N GLY A 6 -5.21 -23.90 6.64
CA GLY A 6 -6.66 -24.09 6.49
C GLY A 6 -7.35 -24.82 7.64
N SER A 7 -6.74 -25.83 8.27
CA SER A 7 -7.43 -26.71 9.23
C SER A 7 -7.99 -26.00 10.48
N PRO A 8 -7.30 -25.03 11.12
CA PRO A 8 -7.84 -24.25 12.23
C PRO A 8 -8.37 -22.86 11.82
N ALA A 9 -8.51 -22.58 10.52
CA ALA A 9 -8.76 -21.22 10.05
C ALA A 9 -10.06 -20.63 10.60
N ASP A 10 -11.16 -21.39 10.59
CA ASP A 10 -12.47 -20.92 11.06
C ASP A 10 -12.48 -20.52 12.53
N GLU A 11 -11.89 -21.34 13.39
CA GLU A 11 -11.81 -21.09 14.84
C GLU A 11 -10.91 -19.90 15.14
N ILE A 12 -9.70 -19.87 14.58
CA ILE A 12 -8.75 -18.79 14.81
C ILE A 12 -9.31 -17.47 14.29
N LEU A 13 -9.93 -17.44 13.11
CA LEU A 13 -10.49 -16.22 12.52
C LEU A 13 -11.59 -15.61 13.40
N ASN A 14 -12.41 -16.42 14.07
CA ASN A 14 -13.41 -15.92 15.01
C ASN A 14 -12.78 -15.14 16.17
N GLU A 15 -11.60 -15.51 16.63
CA GLU A 15 -10.91 -14.81 17.72
C GLU A 15 -10.16 -13.58 17.22
N ILE A 16 -9.51 -13.67 16.05
CA ILE A 16 -8.53 -12.67 15.63
C ILE A 16 -9.08 -11.60 14.67
N HIS A 17 -10.25 -11.82 14.04
CA HIS A 17 -10.75 -10.89 13.01
C HIS A 17 -10.94 -9.46 13.52
N ASN A 18 -11.27 -9.27 14.80
CA ASN A 18 -11.47 -7.96 15.40
C ASN A 18 -10.18 -7.30 15.92
N LEU A 19 -9.06 -8.03 15.97
CA LEU A 19 -7.80 -7.49 16.49
C LEU A 19 -7.23 -6.44 15.54
N SER A 20 -7.09 -5.21 16.02
CA SER A 20 -6.57 -4.08 15.23
C SER A 20 -5.10 -4.23 14.84
N GLN A 21 -4.33 -5.05 15.57
CA GLN A 21 -2.93 -5.34 15.26
C GLN A 21 -2.79 -6.21 13.99
N ILE A 22 -3.86 -6.89 13.58
CA ILE A 22 -3.88 -7.77 12.43
C ILE A 22 -4.63 -7.05 11.32
N ASP A 23 -3.87 -6.54 10.36
CA ASP A 23 -4.38 -5.82 9.20
C ASP A 23 -4.71 -6.77 8.03
N SER A 24 -3.83 -7.73 7.77
CA SER A 24 -3.90 -8.62 6.60
C SER A 24 -3.65 -10.08 7.01
N ILE A 25 -4.50 -10.99 6.52
CA ILE A 25 -4.44 -12.44 6.74
C ILE A 25 -4.35 -13.16 5.39
N PHE A 26 -3.43 -14.11 5.28
CA PHE A 26 -3.28 -15.00 4.12
C PHE A 26 -3.60 -16.43 4.53
N LEU A 27 -4.45 -17.10 3.77
CA LEU A 27 -4.84 -18.48 4.04
C LEU A 27 -4.08 -19.41 3.11
N PHE A 28 -3.35 -20.38 3.67
CA PHE A 28 -2.60 -21.37 2.92
C PHE A 28 -3.17 -22.76 3.17
N CYS A 29 -3.78 -23.36 2.16
CA CYS A 29 -4.51 -24.61 2.31
C CYS A 29 -4.53 -25.44 1.03
N MET A 30 -4.70 -26.75 1.15
CA MET A 30 -4.78 -27.63 -0.04
C MET A 30 -6.12 -27.53 -0.77
N ASN A 31 -7.20 -27.16 -0.07
CA ASN A 31 -8.56 -27.12 -0.63
C ASN A 31 -9.13 -25.70 -0.54
N ARG A 32 -8.88 -24.90 -1.58
CA ARG A 32 -9.35 -23.51 -1.67
C ARG A 32 -10.87 -23.40 -1.56
N LEU A 33 -11.61 -24.23 -2.32
CA LEU A 33 -13.08 -24.18 -2.39
C LEU A 33 -13.74 -24.32 -1.01
N LYS A 34 -13.15 -25.11 -0.12
CA LYS A 34 -13.65 -25.26 1.26
C LYS A 34 -13.68 -23.91 2.00
N TYR A 35 -12.73 -23.02 1.73
CA TYR A 35 -12.51 -21.80 2.51
C TYR A 35 -12.90 -20.52 1.75
N GLU A 36 -13.37 -20.58 0.50
CA GLU A 36 -13.75 -19.39 -0.27
C GLU A 36 -14.82 -18.53 0.41
N HIS A 37 -15.73 -19.15 1.16
CA HIS A 37 -16.74 -18.44 1.93
C HIS A 37 -16.14 -17.48 2.99
N LEU A 38 -14.90 -17.74 3.45
CA LEU A 38 -14.21 -16.89 4.42
C LEU A 38 -13.76 -15.55 3.82
N LEU A 39 -13.46 -15.50 2.52
CA LEU A 39 -13.13 -14.24 1.83
C LEU A 39 -14.30 -13.26 1.89
N VAL A 40 -15.54 -13.76 1.86
CA VAL A 40 -16.74 -12.94 1.98
C VAL A 40 -17.02 -12.57 3.44
N LYS A 41 -16.78 -13.50 4.36
CA LYS A 41 -17.08 -13.32 5.79
C LYS A 41 -16.10 -12.38 6.50
N TYR A 42 -14.81 -12.42 6.14
CA TYR A 42 -13.76 -11.67 6.83
C TYR A 42 -13.00 -10.78 5.85
N SER A 43 -13.20 -9.46 5.98
CA SER A 43 -12.58 -8.45 5.11
C SER A 43 -11.04 -8.40 5.19
N LYS A 44 -10.45 -8.93 6.26
CA LYS A 44 -8.99 -8.97 6.46
C LYS A 44 -8.30 -10.12 5.72
N ILE A 45 -9.05 -11.05 5.13
CA ILE A 45 -8.46 -12.13 4.34
C ILE A 45 -8.16 -11.60 2.95
N ILE A 46 -6.87 -11.58 2.60
CA ILE A 46 -6.40 -11.03 1.33
C ILE A 46 -6.47 -12.06 0.21
N ASP A 47 -6.07 -13.30 0.49
CA ASP A 47 -6.16 -14.40 -0.47
C ASP A 47 -6.13 -15.78 0.21
N ILE A 48 -6.60 -16.79 -0.53
CA ILE A 48 -6.49 -18.21 -0.21
C ILE A 48 -5.62 -18.89 -1.27
N SER A 49 -4.38 -19.19 -0.92
CA SER A 49 -3.41 -19.80 -1.82
C SER A 49 -3.28 -21.30 -1.56
N THR A 50 -3.12 -22.10 -2.61
CA THR A 50 -2.88 -23.55 -2.51
C THR A 50 -1.44 -23.92 -2.83
N LYS A 51 -0.72 -23.05 -3.53
CA LYS A 51 0.69 -23.22 -3.88
C LYS A 51 1.57 -22.20 -3.19
N GLN A 52 2.77 -22.62 -2.82
CA GLN A 52 3.74 -21.77 -2.14
C GLN A 52 4.14 -20.56 -2.99
N ASP A 53 4.28 -20.74 -4.30
CA ASP A 53 4.69 -19.63 -5.19
C ASP A 53 3.58 -18.58 -5.36
N GLU A 54 2.32 -19.00 -5.37
CA GLU A 54 1.16 -18.10 -5.37
C GLU A 54 1.13 -17.28 -4.07
N LEU A 55 1.33 -17.93 -2.93
CA LEU A 55 1.40 -17.26 -1.62
C LEU A 55 2.54 -16.23 -1.57
N LYS A 56 3.74 -16.62 -2.00
CA LYS A 56 4.91 -15.71 -2.06
C LYS A 56 4.61 -14.50 -2.94
N LEU A 57 4.04 -14.72 -4.12
CA LEU A 57 3.72 -13.66 -5.07
C LEU A 57 2.76 -12.64 -4.45
N ILE A 58 1.72 -13.13 -3.77
CA ILE A 58 0.68 -12.28 -3.18
C ILE A 58 1.20 -11.51 -1.97
N ILE A 59 1.98 -12.15 -1.11
CA ILE A 59 2.64 -11.46 0.02
C ILE A 59 3.56 -10.34 -0.51
N HIS A 60 4.37 -10.60 -1.53
CA HIS A 60 5.22 -9.57 -2.13
C HIS A 60 4.41 -8.41 -2.73
N LYS A 61 3.29 -8.71 -3.39
CA LYS A 61 2.39 -7.67 -3.92
C LYS A 61 1.82 -6.82 -2.78
N GLN A 62 1.39 -7.45 -1.69
CA GLN A 62 0.83 -6.73 -0.54
C GLN A 62 1.88 -5.87 0.16
N ILE A 63 3.10 -6.39 0.36
CA ILE A 63 4.21 -5.61 0.92
C ILE A 63 4.48 -4.39 0.05
N LYS A 64 4.62 -4.55 -1.27
CA LYS A 64 4.84 -3.42 -2.20
C LYS A 64 3.71 -2.39 -2.16
N LEU A 65 2.47 -2.82 -1.97
CA LEU A 65 1.32 -1.93 -1.86
C LEU A 65 1.38 -1.12 -0.56
N VAL A 66 1.67 -1.78 0.57
CA VAL A 66 1.88 -1.13 1.86
C VAL A 66 3.08 -0.18 1.81
N GLU A 67 4.19 -0.58 1.20
CA GLU A 67 5.38 0.28 1.03
C GLU A 67 5.07 1.51 0.17
N LYS A 68 4.34 1.36 -0.93
CA LYS A 68 3.91 2.51 -1.76
C LYS A 68 3.01 3.47 -1.00
N GLN A 69 2.10 2.95 -0.17
CA GLN A 69 1.25 3.79 0.68
C GLN A 69 2.07 4.44 1.81
N THR A 70 2.98 3.70 2.43
CA THR A 70 3.88 4.18 3.49
C THR A 70 4.84 5.24 2.97
N ALA A 71 5.36 5.08 1.75
CA ALA A 71 6.20 6.08 1.09
C ALA A 71 5.47 7.42 0.95
N LEU A 72 4.17 7.39 0.60
CA LEU A 72 3.32 8.58 0.60
C LEU A 72 3.26 9.23 1.99
N PHE A 73 3.17 8.43 3.06
CA PHE A 73 3.21 8.93 4.44
C PHE A 73 4.60 9.44 4.87
N THR A 74 5.71 8.89 4.35
CA THR A 74 7.05 9.39 4.66
C THR A 74 7.33 10.77 4.07
N PHE A 75 6.65 11.17 2.98
CA PHE A 75 6.69 12.56 2.50
C PHE A 75 6.11 13.56 3.51
N TYR A 76 5.36 13.11 4.52
CA TYR A 76 4.71 13.95 5.53
C TYR A 76 5.49 14.10 6.84
N ASN A 77 6.48 13.25 7.13
CA ASN A 77 7.23 13.34 8.39
C ASN A 77 8.66 12.81 8.22
N SER A 78 9.63 13.70 8.02
CA SER A 78 11.05 13.35 8.16
C SER A 78 11.46 13.10 9.63
N ASP A 79 10.67 13.59 10.60
CA ASP A 79 11.21 13.77 11.96
C ASP A 79 10.47 13.02 13.09
N GLN A 80 9.36 12.31 12.87
CA GLN A 80 8.64 11.68 14.00
C GLN A 80 8.14 10.25 13.77
N LYS A 81 8.84 9.34 14.46
CA LYS A 81 8.39 8.13 15.16
C LYS A 81 7.30 7.29 14.46
N SER A 82 7.79 6.17 13.90
CA SER A 82 7.06 4.92 13.72
C SER A 82 6.03 4.70 14.86
N THR A 83 4.81 4.34 14.49
CA THR A 83 3.60 4.20 15.33
C THR A 83 2.90 5.50 15.71
N ARG A 84 2.16 6.12 14.77
CA ARG A 84 1.08 7.06 15.10
C ARG A 84 -0.23 6.60 14.48
N GLN A 85 -1.31 6.79 15.23
CA GLN A 85 -2.67 6.34 14.92
C GLN A 85 -3.12 6.80 13.53
N LEU A 86 -3.29 5.82 12.65
CA LEU A 86 -3.77 5.96 11.27
C LEU A 86 -5.17 6.60 11.17
N SER A 87 -5.93 6.69 12.27
CA SER A 87 -7.27 7.26 12.28
C SER A 87 -7.28 8.77 12.03
N HIS A 88 -6.29 9.52 12.53
CA HIS A 88 -6.27 10.99 12.43
C HIS A 88 -5.65 11.51 11.12
N GLN A 89 -4.81 10.71 10.46
CA GLN A 89 -4.17 11.03 9.16
C GLN A 89 -4.94 10.48 7.95
N SER A 90 -6.06 9.79 8.20
CA SER A 90 -6.93 9.22 7.16
C SER A 90 -7.48 10.30 6.22
N ALA A 91 -7.82 11.49 6.73
CA ALA A 91 -8.32 12.60 5.93
C ALA A 91 -7.25 13.16 4.98
N GLU A 92 -6.02 13.38 5.45
CA GLU A 92 -4.91 13.86 4.63
C GLU A 92 -4.55 12.86 3.53
N PHE A 93 -4.55 11.56 3.86
CA PHE A 93 -4.37 10.49 2.90
C PHE A 93 -5.48 10.46 1.84
N LEU A 94 -6.76 10.61 2.25
CA LEU A 94 -7.87 10.66 1.31
C LEU A 94 -7.75 11.87 0.37
N TRP A 95 -7.37 13.03 0.88
CA TRP A 95 -7.15 14.24 0.07
C TRP A 95 -6.02 14.06 -0.95
N LEU A 96 -4.91 13.44 -0.55
CA LEU A 96 -3.83 13.06 -1.47
C LEU A 96 -4.27 12.09 -2.55
N GLN A 97 -5.02 11.06 -2.15
CA GLN A 97 -5.47 10.04 -3.09
C GLN A 97 -6.42 10.65 -4.12
N LEU A 98 -7.33 11.52 -3.68
CA LEU A 98 -8.20 12.30 -4.56
C LEU A 98 -7.39 13.24 -5.47
N ALA A 99 -6.42 13.97 -4.92
CA ALA A 99 -5.56 14.86 -5.71
C ALA A 99 -4.79 14.08 -6.77
N LYS A 100 -4.21 12.93 -6.41
CA LYS A 100 -3.52 12.02 -7.32
C LYS A 100 -4.45 11.51 -8.41
N GLU A 101 -5.65 11.06 -8.08
CA GLU A 101 -6.62 10.60 -9.07
C GLU A 101 -7.01 11.71 -10.05
N ILE A 102 -7.22 12.92 -9.55
CA ILE A 102 -7.54 14.09 -10.38
C ILE A 102 -6.37 14.40 -11.31
N ILE A 103 -5.14 14.49 -10.80
CA ILE A 103 -3.94 14.74 -11.60
C ILE A 103 -3.75 13.65 -12.67
N MET A 104 -3.98 12.38 -12.34
CA MET A 104 -3.88 11.28 -13.30
C MET A 104 -4.93 11.36 -14.42
N LYS A 105 -6.12 11.87 -14.11
CA LYS A 105 -7.22 12.06 -15.08
C LYS A 105 -7.08 13.35 -15.90
N MET A 106 -6.22 14.29 -15.49
CA MET A 106 -5.95 15.52 -16.24
C MET A 106 -5.20 15.20 -17.54
N LYS A 107 -5.36 16.09 -18.52
CA LYS A 107 -4.66 15.98 -19.80
C LYS A 107 -3.18 16.30 -19.62
N HIS A 108 -2.33 15.30 -19.76
CA HIS A 108 -0.88 15.47 -19.73
C HIS A 108 -0.43 16.09 -21.06
N THR A 109 0.02 17.34 -21.01
CA THR A 109 0.68 18.00 -22.14
C THR A 109 2.17 18.16 -21.86
N LYS A 110 2.98 18.15 -22.91
CA LYS A 110 4.42 18.37 -22.80
C LYS A 110 4.75 19.70 -22.13
N GLU A 111 3.99 20.75 -22.45
CA GLU A 111 4.08 22.07 -21.81
C GLU A 111 3.85 22.00 -20.29
N SER A 112 2.86 21.23 -19.83
CA SER A 112 2.58 21.06 -18.40
C SER A 112 3.70 20.30 -17.68
N GLN A 113 4.32 19.33 -18.37
CA GLN A 113 5.47 18.59 -17.85
C GLN A 113 6.71 19.49 -17.75
N ASP A 114 6.99 20.29 -18.77
CA ASP A 114 8.11 21.23 -18.80
C ASP A 114 7.97 22.29 -17.69
N ASP A 115 6.76 22.80 -17.47
CA ASP A 115 6.46 23.75 -16.39
C ASP A 115 6.63 23.12 -14.99
N MET A 116 6.23 21.86 -14.82
CA MET A 116 6.47 21.11 -13.59
C MET A 116 7.97 20.93 -13.34
N LEU A 117 8.73 20.47 -14.35
CA LEU A 117 10.18 20.27 -14.25
C LEU A 117 10.90 21.57 -13.92
N LYS A 118 10.50 22.69 -14.53
CA LYS A 118 11.05 24.01 -14.25
C LYS A 118 10.85 24.40 -12.79
N LYS A 119 9.64 24.21 -12.24
CA LYS A 119 9.35 24.47 -10.82
C LYS A 119 10.18 23.57 -9.90
N CYS A 120 10.30 22.27 -10.23
CA CYS A 120 11.13 21.34 -9.46
C CYS A 120 12.61 21.76 -9.46
N ARG A 121 13.19 22.08 -10.63
CA ARG A 121 14.57 22.55 -10.74
C ARG A 121 14.79 23.85 -9.95
N GLN A 122 13.83 24.77 -9.98
CA GLN A 122 13.91 26.01 -9.20
C GLN A 122 13.87 25.76 -7.70
N TYR A 123 13.01 24.86 -7.24
CA TYR A 123 12.89 24.49 -5.83
C TYR A 123 14.16 23.80 -5.31
N TYR A 124 14.70 22.84 -6.07
CA TYR A 124 15.88 22.05 -5.72
C TYR A 124 17.20 22.66 -6.20
N ARG A 125 17.23 23.95 -6.56
CA ARG A 125 18.42 24.62 -7.14
C ARG A 125 19.73 24.44 -6.36
N ASN A 126 19.64 24.20 -5.05
CA ASN A 126 20.80 24.01 -4.16
C ASN A 126 21.04 22.55 -3.75
N ASN A 127 20.27 21.60 -4.29
CA ASN A 127 20.36 20.17 -3.98
C ASN A 127 20.76 19.39 -5.24
N GLN A 128 22.07 19.18 -5.41
CA GLN A 128 22.63 18.53 -6.59
C GLN A 128 22.14 17.09 -6.77
N THR A 129 21.88 16.37 -5.68
CA THR A 129 21.33 15.01 -5.72
C THR A 129 19.93 15.02 -6.35
N GLU A 130 19.06 15.93 -5.93
CA GLU A 130 17.71 16.02 -6.48
C GLU A 130 17.69 16.58 -7.90
N LEU A 131 18.59 17.49 -8.25
CA LEU A 131 18.75 17.93 -9.65
C LEU A 131 19.17 16.77 -10.57
N ASN A 132 20.03 15.86 -10.09
CA ASN A 132 20.39 14.67 -10.84
C ASN A 132 19.20 13.70 -11.00
N ASN A 133 18.38 13.52 -9.94
CA ASN A 133 17.16 12.72 -10.02
C ASN A 133 16.16 13.30 -11.02
N ILE A 134 16.02 14.64 -11.07
CA ILE A 134 15.16 15.32 -12.05
C ILE A 134 15.65 15.06 -13.48
N ASN A 135 16.96 15.08 -13.72
CA ASN A 135 17.52 14.77 -15.05
C ASN A 135 17.33 13.30 -15.46
N LEU A 136 17.23 12.36 -14.51
CA LEU A 136 16.94 10.95 -14.78
C LEU A 136 15.46 10.70 -15.08
N PHE A 137 14.58 11.61 -14.62
CA PHE A 137 13.14 11.52 -14.80
C PHE A 137 12.68 12.09 -16.16
N GLU A 138 13.41 13.05 -16.71
CA GLU A 138 13.20 13.63 -18.05
C GLU A 138 13.59 12.65 -19.18
#